data_AF-A0A8T5UQS6-F1
#
_entry.id   AF-A0A8T5UQS6-F1
#
_cell.length_a   1.000
_cell.length_b   1.000
_cell.length_c   1.000
_cell.angle_alpha   90.00
_cell.angle_beta   90.00
_cell.angle_gamma   90.00
#
_symmetry.space_group_name_H-M   'P 1'
#
loop_
_entity.id
_entity.type
_entity.pdbx_description
1 polymer ?
#
loop_
_entity_poly.entity_id
_entity_poly.type
_entity_poly.pdbx_seq_one_letter_code
_entity_poly.pdbx_strand_id
1 'polypeptide(L)'
;MQKEGMEKHKILEILEKKLKKDLSYDSGSILGSMCTEPLNIAKEIHYKYISKNLGDPGLFLGTAELENEVIREIGELFGNANIFGTFTSGGSEANLIAMRIARNLRPDIKKPEVV
;
A
#
# COMPACT_ATOMS: atom_id res chain seq x y z
N MET A 1 -24.09 17.35 -7.22
CA MET A 1 -24.45 15.92 -7.22
C MET A 1 -25.66 15.72 -8.13
N GLN A 2 -25.76 14.59 -8.82
CA GLN A 2 -26.99 14.24 -9.53
C GLN A 2 -28.10 13.92 -8.52
N LYS A 3 -29.36 14.11 -8.94
CA LYS A 3 -30.54 13.83 -8.10
C LYS A 3 -30.84 12.33 -7.99
N GLU A 4 -30.45 11.55 -8.98
CA GLU A 4 -30.68 10.11 -9.08
C GLU A 4 -29.37 9.39 -9.46
N GLY A 5 -29.32 8.08 -9.17
CA GLY A 5 -28.20 7.22 -9.54
C GLY A 5 -28.15 6.94 -11.03
N MET A 6 -26.95 6.61 -11.54
CA MET A 6 -26.76 6.21 -12.93
C MET A 6 -26.80 4.68 -13.06
N GLU A 7 -27.36 4.21 -14.18
CA GLU A 7 -27.31 2.79 -14.57
C GLU A 7 -25.87 2.26 -14.62
N LYS A 8 -25.66 1.03 -14.11
CA LYS A 8 -24.34 0.38 -14.04
C LYS A 8 -23.61 0.39 -15.38
N HIS A 9 -24.31 0.03 -16.47
CA HIS A 9 -23.71 -0.04 -17.80
C HIS A 9 -23.18 1.33 -18.27
N LYS A 10 -23.92 2.41 -18.02
CA LYS A 10 -23.49 3.77 -18.37
C LYS A 10 -22.25 4.19 -17.58
N ILE A 11 -22.17 3.82 -16.30
CA ILE A 11 -20.97 4.07 -15.48
C ILE A 11 -19.77 3.35 -16.09
N LEU A 12 -19.91 2.06 -16.44
CA LEU A 12 -18.83 1.28 -17.04
C LEU A 12 -18.39 1.87 -18.38
N GLU A 13 -19.31 2.27 -19.26
CA GLU A 13 -18.98 2.90 -20.53
C GLU A 13 -18.18 4.20 -20.35
N ILE A 14 -18.56 5.02 -19.37
CA ILE A 14 -17.83 6.26 -19.04
C ILE A 14 -16.41 5.94 -18.56
N LEU A 15 -16.26 4.93 -17.69
CA LEU A 15 -14.96 4.53 -17.16
C LEU A 15 -14.06 4.00 -18.28
N GLU A 16 -14.54 3.05 -19.09
CA GLU A 16 -13.81 2.50 -20.24
C GLU A 16 -13.36 3.59 -21.21
N LYS A 17 -14.26 4.52 -21.56
CA LYS A 17 -13.92 5.63 -22.45
C LYS A 17 -12.84 6.54 -21.87
N LYS A 18 -12.79 6.73 -20.54
CA LYS A 18 -11.78 7.55 -19.86
C LYS A 18 -10.44 6.82 -19.80
N LEU A 19 -10.45 5.56 -19.37
CA LEU A 19 -9.25 4.76 -19.12
C LEU A 19 -8.54 4.31 -20.40
N LYS A 20 -9.20 4.32 -21.57
CA LYS A 20 -8.57 4.08 -22.89
C LYS A 20 -7.36 4.97 -23.22
N LYS A 21 -7.14 6.05 -22.47
CA LYS A 21 -6.01 6.97 -22.66
C LYS A 21 -4.77 6.54 -21.87
N ASP A 22 -4.95 5.65 -20.90
CA ASP A 22 -3.88 5.22 -20.00
C ASP A 22 -2.93 4.26 -20.73
N LEU A 23 -1.68 4.26 -20.30
CA LEU A 23 -0.69 3.29 -20.77
C LEU A 23 -0.84 1.98 -19.99
N SER A 24 -0.57 0.86 -20.65
CA SER A 24 -0.47 -0.45 -19.99
C SER A 24 0.97 -0.76 -19.63
N TYR A 25 1.20 -1.41 -18.49
CA TYR A 25 2.54 -1.81 -18.04
C TYR A 25 3.24 -2.79 -19.00
N ASP A 26 2.48 -3.58 -19.74
CA ASP A 26 2.97 -4.54 -20.74
C ASP A 26 3.22 -3.92 -22.13
N SER A 27 2.89 -2.63 -22.33
CA SER A 27 3.03 -1.95 -23.62
C SER A 27 4.48 -1.67 -24.05
N GLY A 28 5.44 -1.82 -23.14
CA GLY A 28 6.84 -1.42 -23.35
C GLY A 28 7.07 0.10 -23.41
N SER A 29 6.03 0.92 -23.22
CA SER A 29 6.12 2.38 -23.31
C SER A 29 6.41 3.07 -21.97
N ILE A 30 6.24 2.37 -20.84
CA ILE A 30 6.45 2.92 -19.50
C ILE A 30 7.89 2.62 -19.06
N LEU A 31 8.78 3.62 -19.11
CA LEU A 31 10.21 3.46 -18.80
C LEU A 31 10.65 4.06 -17.46
N GLY A 32 9.80 4.87 -16.82
CA GLY A 32 10.15 5.64 -15.61
C GLY A 32 9.30 5.33 -14.37
N SER A 33 8.50 4.28 -14.40
CA SER A 33 7.69 3.85 -13.25
C SER A 33 8.47 2.89 -12.36
N MET A 34 8.37 3.05 -11.03
CA MET A 34 8.84 2.05 -10.06
C MET A 34 7.80 0.95 -9.78
N CYS A 35 6.63 1.03 -10.41
CA CYS A 35 5.55 0.05 -10.32
C CYS A 35 5.38 -0.71 -11.64
N THR A 36 4.82 -1.92 -11.54
CA THR A 36 4.46 -2.77 -12.69
C THR A 36 3.13 -3.50 -12.41
N GLU A 37 2.66 -4.28 -13.39
CA GLU A 37 1.48 -5.11 -13.24
C GLU A 37 1.64 -6.12 -12.08
N PRO A 38 0.70 -6.17 -11.12
CA PRO A 38 0.78 -7.12 -10.01
C PRO A 38 0.60 -8.57 -10.49
N LEU A 39 1.14 -9.51 -9.72
CA LEU A 39 0.92 -10.94 -9.95
C LEU A 39 -0.59 -11.27 -9.94
N ASN A 40 -1.02 -12.19 -10.81
CA ASN A 40 -2.45 -12.56 -10.93
C ASN A 40 -3.04 -13.03 -9.60
N ILE A 41 -2.31 -13.86 -8.85
CA ILE A 41 -2.73 -14.31 -7.51
C ILE A 41 -2.90 -13.14 -6.52
N ALA A 42 -2.07 -12.11 -6.61
CA ALA A 42 -2.19 -10.94 -5.75
C ALA A 42 -3.46 -10.14 -6.06
N LYS A 43 -3.83 -10.00 -7.34
CA LYS A 43 -5.08 -9.37 -7.76
C LYS A 43 -6.30 -10.14 -7.24
N GLU A 44 -6.28 -11.47 -7.34
CA GLU A 44 -7.36 -12.34 -6.85
C GLU A 44 -7.54 -12.23 -5.33
N ILE A 45 -6.44 -12.31 -4.56
CA ILE A 45 -6.47 -12.18 -3.11
C ILE A 45 -6.94 -10.79 -2.70
N HIS A 46 -6.41 -9.74 -3.33
CA HIS A 46 -6.80 -8.36 -3.03
C HIS A 46 -8.30 -8.16 -3.25
N TYR A 47 -8.84 -8.57 -4.40
CA TYR A 47 -10.27 -8.45 -4.68
C TYR A 47 -11.13 -9.25 -3.68
N LYS A 48 -10.71 -10.48 -3.35
CA LYS A 48 -11.43 -11.35 -2.40
C LYS A 48 -11.47 -10.79 -0.98
N TYR A 49 -10.42 -10.11 -0.54
CA TYR A 49 -10.26 -9.62 0.83
C TYR A 49 -10.22 -8.09 0.95
N ILE A 50 -10.76 -7.38 -0.04
CA ILE A 50 -10.70 -5.90 -0.12
C ILE A 50 -11.34 -5.16 1.06
N SER A 51 -12.22 -5.83 1.81
CA SER A 51 -12.93 -5.26 2.96
C SER A 51 -12.21 -5.43 4.31
N LYS A 52 -11.02 -6.07 4.33
CA LYS A 52 -10.22 -6.19 5.56
C LYS A 52 -9.59 -4.85 5.92
N ASN A 53 -9.51 -4.54 7.22
CA ASN A 53 -9.02 -3.26 7.71
C ASN A 53 -8.06 -3.43 8.90
N LEU A 54 -6.76 -3.30 8.67
CA LEU A 54 -5.74 -3.35 9.74
C LEU A 54 -5.76 -2.13 10.67
N GLY A 55 -6.57 -1.10 10.39
CA GLY A 55 -6.89 -0.06 11.36
C GLY A 55 -7.73 -0.55 12.55
N ASP A 56 -8.35 -1.72 12.45
CA ASP A 56 -9.06 -2.39 13.54
C ASP A 56 -8.67 -3.88 13.63
N PRO A 57 -7.43 -4.17 14.05
CA PRO A 57 -6.86 -5.52 13.95
C PRO A 57 -7.61 -6.55 14.82
N GLY A 58 -8.34 -6.11 15.84
CA GLY A 58 -9.15 -6.99 16.69
C GLY A 58 -10.29 -7.69 15.94
N LEU A 59 -10.78 -7.09 14.85
CA LEU A 59 -11.80 -7.69 13.98
C LEU A 59 -11.20 -8.59 12.88
N PHE A 60 -9.90 -8.43 12.60
CA PHE A 60 -9.23 -9.06 11.45
C PHE A 60 -7.95 -9.78 11.87
N LEU A 61 -8.06 -10.66 12.87
CA LEU A 61 -6.93 -11.36 13.49
C LEU A 61 -6.02 -12.05 12.48
N GLY A 62 -6.58 -12.78 11.51
CA GLY A 62 -5.76 -13.44 10.48
C GLY A 62 -5.04 -12.46 9.55
N THR A 63 -5.59 -11.27 9.28
CA THR A 63 -4.88 -10.24 8.52
C THR A 63 -3.73 -9.64 9.33
N ALA A 64 -3.92 -9.45 10.64
CA ALA A 64 -2.87 -9.00 11.54
C ALA A 64 -1.76 -10.05 11.72
N GLU A 65 -2.11 -11.34 11.78
CA GLU A 65 -1.16 -12.44 11.79
C GLU A 65 -0.31 -12.44 10.52
N LEU A 66 -0.93 -12.32 9.34
CA LEU A 66 -0.22 -12.21 8.06
C LEU A 66 0.74 -11.00 8.03
N GLU A 67 0.35 -9.84 8.57
CA GLU A 67 1.25 -8.69 8.66
C GLU A 67 2.51 -9.01 9.47
N ASN A 68 2.35 -9.67 10.63
CA ASN A 68 3.47 -10.08 11.48
C ASN A 68 4.36 -11.14 10.81
N GLU A 69 3.78 -12.08 10.07
CA GLU A 69 4.54 -13.06 9.29
C GLU A 69 5.41 -12.38 8.22
N VAL A 70 4.83 -11.46 7.44
CA VAL A 70 5.58 -10.75 6.39
C VAL A 70 6.65 -9.84 7.00
N ILE A 71 6.40 -9.20 8.14
CA ILE A 71 7.44 -8.44 8.86
C ILE A 71 8.62 -9.35 9.22
N ARG A 72 8.35 -10.55 9.75
CA ARG A 72 9.41 -11.51 10.07
C ARG A 72 10.19 -11.94 8.83
N GLU A 73 9.51 -12.27 7.74
CA GLU A 73 10.15 -12.65 6.46
C GLU A 73 11.03 -11.54 5.88
N ILE A 74 10.56 -10.28 5.94
CA ILE A 74 11.37 -9.11 5.56
C ILE A 74 12.59 -9.00 6.47
N GLY A 75 12.42 -9.20 7.78
CA GLY A 75 13.52 -9.23 8.73
C GLY A 75 14.57 -10.27 8.37
N GLU A 76 14.15 -11.50 8.08
CA GLU A 76 15.01 -12.59 7.63
C GLU A 76 15.77 -12.22 6.34
N LEU A 77 15.08 -11.61 5.37
CA LEU A 77 15.70 -11.13 4.14
C LEU A 77 16.82 -10.09 4.40
N PHE A 78 16.66 -9.24 5.40
CA PHE A 78 17.66 -8.24 5.81
C PHE A 78 18.61 -8.72 6.93
N GLY A 79 18.58 -10.01 7.31
CA GLY A 79 19.52 -10.62 8.24
C GLY A 79 19.15 -10.51 9.73
N ASN A 80 17.93 -10.11 10.07
CA ASN A 80 17.41 -10.12 11.44
C ASN A 80 15.90 -10.39 11.49
N ALA A 81 15.50 -11.59 11.90
CA ALA A 81 14.08 -11.94 12.07
C ALA A 81 13.41 -11.23 13.27
N ASN A 82 14.20 -10.72 14.23
CA ASN A 82 13.70 -10.02 15.41
C ASN A 82 13.60 -8.51 15.13
N ILE A 83 12.68 -8.16 14.24
CA ILE A 83 12.33 -6.77 13.92
C ILE A 83 10.88 -6.47 14.28
N PHE A 84 10.58 -5.18 14.46
CA PHE A 84 9.23 -4.68 14.63
C PHE A 84 8.92 -3.68 13.52
N GLY A 85 7.66 -3.62 13.11
CA GLY A 85 7.23 -2.73 12.04
C GLY A 85 5.73 -2.82 11.78
N THR A 86 5.30 -2.19 10.70
CA THR A 86 3.94 -2.27 10.16
C THR A 86 4.01 -1.98 8.67
N PHE A 87 3.09 -2.56 7.90
CA PHE A 87 2.90 -2.22 6.51
C PHE A 87 2.16 -0.88 6.40
N THR A 88 2.80 0.07 5.74
CA THR A 88 2.24 1.40 5.49
C THR A 88 1.65 1.48 4.09
N SER A 89 1.00 2.60 3.75
CA SER A 89 0.50 2.85 2.40
C SER A 89 1.59 2.96 1.33
N GLY A 90 2.84 3.17 1.73
CA GLY A 90 4.00 3.23 0.82
C GLY A 90 5.22 3.86 1.48
N GLY A 91 6.33 3.94 0.73
CA GLY A 91 7.62 4.41 1.25
C GLY A 91 7.59 5.81 1.86
N SER A 92 6.75 6.71 1.37
CA SER A 92 6.62 8.05 1.95
C SER A 92 6.09 8.02 3.38
N GLU A 93 5.06 7.23 3.66
CA GLU A 93 4.53 7.08 5.02
C GLU A 93 5.53 6.35 5.93
N ALA A 94 6.18 5.29 5.42
CA ALA A 94 7.25 4.60 6.14
C ALA A 94 8.38 5.56 6.56
N ASN A 95 8.84 6.43 5.65
CA ASN A 95 9.87 7.43 5.95
C ASN A 95 9.41 8.45 6.97
N LEU A 96 8.15 8.93 6.89
CA LEU A 96 7.59 9.85 7.90
C LEU A 96 7.54 9.21 9.29
N ILE A 97 7.14 7.94 9.38
CA ILE A 97 7.11 7.18 10.65
C ILE A 97 8.54 7.01 11.18
N ALA A 98 9.50 6.64 10.33
CA ALA A 98 10.91 6.49 10.71
C ALA A 98 11.48 7.81 11.26
N MET A 99 11.23 8.94 10.59
CA MET A 99 11.64 10.27 11.06
C MET A 99 10.98 10.64 12.38
N ARG A 100 9.69 10.34 12.55
CA ARG A 100 8.98 10.57 13.82
C ARG A 100 9.61 9.76 14.96
N ILE A 101 9.94 8.49 14.72
CA ILE A 101 10.61 7.63 15.70
C ILE A 101 11.98 8.22 16.05
N ALA A 102 12.81 8.53 15.05
CA ALA A 102 14.15 9.09 15.27
C ALA A 102 14.12 10.41 16.08
N ARG A 103 13.21 11.32 15.74
CA ARG A 103 13.00 12.57 16.49
C ARG A 103 12.62 12.30 17.94
N ASN A 104 11.71 11.36 18.18
CA ASN A 104 11.24 11.05 19.53
C ASN A 104 12.33 10.35 20.37
N LEU A 105 13.23 9.59 19.75
CA LEU A 105 14.38 8.96 20.40
C LEU A 105 15.49 9.96 20.75
N ARG A 106 15.53 11.13 20.12
CA ARG A 106 16.56 12.18 20.31
C ARG A 106 15.97 13.55 20.66
N PRO A 107 15.31 13.70 21.84
CA PRO A 107 14.71 14.95 22.27
C PRO A 107 15.71 16.08 22.59
N ASP A 108 17.01 15.71 22.68
CA ASP A 108 18.13 16.63 22.82
C ASP A 108 18.36 17.46 21.55
N ILE A 109 18.07 16.92 20.37
CA ILE A 109 18.20 17.62 19.09
C ILE A 109 16.99 18.53 18.86
N LYS A 110 17.15 19.83 19.10
CA LYS A 110 16.04 20.82 19.02
C LYS A 110 15.61 21.18 17.60
N LYS A 111 16.53 21.06 16.63
CA LYS A 111 16.29 21.39 15.21
C LYS A 111 16.90 20.26 14.36
N PRO A 112 16.25 19.09 14.29
CA PRO A 112 16.74 17.99 13.48
C PRO A 112 16.68 18.36 11.99
N GLU A 113 17.72 18.01 11.25
CA GLU A 113 17.78 18.15 9.79
C GLU A 113 17.44 16.80 9.15
N VAL A 114 16.69 16.83 8.06
CA VAL A 114 16.32 15.66 7.24
C VAL A 114 16.96 15.87 5.87
N VAL A 115 17.71 14.88 5.39
CA VAL A 115 18.39 14.88 4.08
C VAL A 115 17.71 13.87 3.17
#